data_AF-A0A075HT59-F1
#
_entry.id   AF-A0A075HT59-F1
#
_cell.length_a   1.000
_cell.length_b   1.000
_cell.length_c   1.000
_cell.angle_alpha   90.00
_cell.angle_beta   90.00
_cell.angle_gamma   90.00
#
_symmetry.space_group_name_H-M   'P 1'
#
loop_
_entity.id
_entity.type
_entity.pdbx_description
1 polymer ?
#
loop_
_entity_poly.entity_id
_entity_poly.type
_entity_poly.pdbx_seq_one_letter_code
_entity_poly.pdbx_strand_id
1 'polypeptide(L)'
;MTYTLDEKKYSYFLLAVLGSIVILSIPLIYGHFFHSGDLFHIAIHESGFVLAAFLFVMTLVSYKKTRITRMLFSSAAFGVLAFGQAGYMYQKMGDHSIENMSSPGEILDICIVIMTVLFAIGVFYKR
;
A
#
# COMPACT_ATOMS: atom_id res chain seq x y z
N MET A 1 10.77 34.85 -8.17
CA MET A 1 10.92 33.39 -8.41
C MET A 1 10.99 32.74 -7.04
N THR A 2 9.84 32.32 -6.50
CA THR A 2 9.68 31.99 -5.08
C THR A 2 8.82 30.73 -5.01
N TYR A 3 9.45 29.56 -5.16
CA TYR A 3 8.76 28.27 -5.18
C TYR A 3 9.43 27.17 -4.32
N THR A 4 10.49 27.47 -3.57
CA THR A 4 11.34 26.40 -3.00
C THR A 4 11.01 25.99 -1.56
N LEU A 5 10.20 26.76 -0.82
CA LEU A 5 9.90 26.46 0.59
C LEU A 5 8.73 25.47 0.78
N ASP A 6 7.76 25.45 -0.14
CA ASP A 6 6.57 24.59 -0.03
C ASP A 6 6.86 23.15 -0.49
N GLU A 7 7.66 22.97 -1.54
CA GLU A 7 7.99 21.65 -2.10
C GLU A 7 8.79 20.76 -1.13
N LYS A 8 9.76 21.33 -0.41
CA LYS A 8 10.53 20.58 0.59
C LYS A 8 9.65 20.09 1.72
N LYS A 9 8.71 20.92 2.18
CA LYS A 9 7.76 20.57 3.25
C LYS A 9 6.81 19.45 2.80
N TYR A 10 6.36 19.48 1.56
CA TYR A 10 5.58 18.40 0.95
C TYR A 10 6.39 17.10 0.81
N SER A 11 7.66 17.19 0.43
CA SER A 11 8.56 16.02 0.33
C SER A 11 8.78 15.35 1.69
N TYR A 12 9.05 16.13 2.76
CA TYR A 12 9.17 15.58 4.11
C TYR A 12 7.85 14.96 4.61
N PHE A 13 6.71 15.55 4.27
CA PHE A 13 5.41 14.97 4.59
C PHE A 13 5.20 13.62 3.90
N LEU A 14 5.52 13.50 2.61
CA LEU A 14 5.45 12.23 1.88
C LEU A 14 6.37 11.17 2.47
N LEU A 15 7.61 11.56 2.80
CA LEU A 15 8.58 10.66 3.41
C LEU A 15 8.10 10.19 4.80
N ALA A 16 7.49 11.09 5.59
CA ALA A 16 6.94 10.76 6.89
C ALA A 16 5.73 9.83 6.79
N VAL A 17 4.84 10.04 5.82
CA VAL A 17 3.70 9.14 5.54
C VAL A 17 4.21 7.76 5.13
N LEU A 18 5.13 7.69 4.16
CA LEU A 18 5.70 6.44 3.69
C LEU A 18 6.44 5.70 4.82
N GLY A 19 7.27 6.42 5.57
CA GLY A 19 8.01 5.85 6.71
C GLY A 19 7.07 5.34 7.80
N SER A 20 5.99 6.06 8.11
CA SER A 20 4.98 5.61 9.08
C SER A 20 4.31 4.30 8.64
N ILE A 21 3.96 4.20 7.35
CA ILE A 21 3.35 2.98 6.80
C ILE A 21 4.32 1.81 6.92
N VAL A 22 5.60 1.98 6.53
CA VAL A 22 6.61 0.92 6.63
C VAL A 22 6.84 0.48 8.08
N ILE A 23 6.91 1.43 9.04
CA ILE A 23 7.08 1.10 10.46
C ILE A 23 5.87 0.30 10.98
N LEU A 24 4.66 0.67 10.57
CA LEU A 24 3.44 -0.06 10.93
C LEU A 24 3.37 -1.46 10.31
N SER A 25 4.10 -1.72 9.22
CA SER A 25 4.20 -3.05 8.61
C SER A 25 5.09 -4.01 9.43
N ILE A 26 6.07 -3.50 10.19
CA ILE A 26 7.06 -4.36 10.90
C ILE A 26 6.41 -5.39 11.83
N PRO A 27 5.44 -5.04 12.70
CA PRO A 27 4.76 -6.04 13.52
C PRO A 27 4.08 -7.12 12.70
N LEU A 28 3.50 -6.77 11.54
CA LEU A 28 2.76 -7.67 10.63
C LEU A 28 3.65 -8.74 9.98
N ILE A 29 4.96 -8.50 9.89
CA ILE A 29 5.92 -9.39 9.20
C ILE A 29 6.82 -10.15 10.20
N TYR A 30 6.87 -9.71 11.46
CA TYR A 30 7.79 -10.25 12.47
C TYR A 30 7.70 -11.77 12.64
N GLY A 31 6.50 -12.36 12.62
CA GLY A 31 6.28 -13.80 12.78
C GLY A 31 6.87 -14.65 11.65
N HIS A 32 7.13 -14.04 10.49
CA HIS A 32 7.53 -14.74 9.28
C HIS A 32 9.02 -14.67 8.94
N PHE A 33 9.78 -13.74 9.53
CA PHE A 33 11.23 -13.68 9.34
C PHE A 33 11.96 -14.96 9.80
N PHE A 34 11.35 -15.72 10.70
CA PHE A 34 11.94 -16.93 11.28
C PHE A 34 11.55 -18.23 10.55
N HIS A 35 10.74 -18.16 9.48
CA HIS A 35 10.31 -19.31 8.69
C HIS A 35 10.65 -19.12 7.20
N SER A 36 11.50 -19.99 6.66
CA SER A 36 12.20 -19.78 5.38
C SER A 36 11.38 -20.09 4.12
N GLY A 37 10.09 -20.46 4.25
CA GLY A 37 9.24 -20.92 3.15
C GLY A 37 8.34 -19.85 2.50
N ASP A 38 7.88 -18.86 3.26
CA ASP A 38 6.71 -18.04 2.86
C ASP A 38 7.02 -16.55 2.62
N LEU A 39 8.30 -16.16 2.68
CA LEU A 39 8.74 -14.76 2.56
C LEU A 39 8.25 -14.05 1.29
N PHE A 40 8.10 -14.79 0.19
CA PHE A 40 7.68 -14.21 -1.08
C PHE A 40 6.19 -13.83 -1.10
N HIS A 41 5.32 -14.69 -0.58
CA HIS A 41 3.90 -14.40 -0.40
C HIS A 41 3.73 -13.11 0.43
N ILE A 42 4.42 -13.05 1.57
CA ILE A 42 4.25 -11.93 2.52
C ILE A 42 4.75 -10.63 1.92
N ALA A 43 5.85 -10.67 1.16
CA ALA A 43 6.37 -9.49 0.48
C ALA A 43 5.37 -8.93 -0.55
N ILE A 44 4.57 -9.77 -1.21
CA ILE A 44 3.52 -9.32 -2.12
C ILE A 44 2.43 -8.57 -1.34
N HIS A 45 1.94 -9.15 -0.25
CA HIS A 45 0.90 -8.51 0.58
C HIS A 45 1.40 -7.24 1.28
N GLU A 46 2.64 -7.25 1.77
CA GLU A 46 3.27 -6.09 2.37
C GLU A 46 3.41 -4.96 1.34
N SER A 47 3.95 -5.26 0.16
CA SER A 47 4.12 -4.25 -0.89
C SER A 47 2.76 -3.70 -1.37
N GLY A 48 1.75 -4.56 -1.49
CA GLY A 48 0.37 -4.18 -1.78
C GLY A 48 -0.23 -3.27 -0.71
N PHE A 49 -0.05 -3.62 0.57
CA PHE A 49 -0.47 -2.79 1.70
C PHE A 49 0.20 -1.41 1.67
N VAL A 50 1.52 -1.36 1.51
CA VAL A 50 2.28 -0.10 1.51
C VAL A 50 1.82 0.80 0.36
N LEU A 51 1.67 0.26 -0.85
CA LEU A 51 1.20 1.00 -2.03
C LEU A 51 -0.24 1.50 -1.85
N ALA A 52 -1.14 0.63 -1.38
CA ALA A 52 -2.54 0.99 -1.17
C ALA A 52 -2.69 2.07 -0.08
N ALA A 53 -2.01 1.91 1.06
CA ALA A 53 -2.04 2.90 2.14
C ALA A 53 -1.46 4.26 1.70
N PHE A 54 -0.38 4.26 0.91
CA PHE A 54 0.18 5.48 0.35
C PHE A 54 -0.80 6.17 -0.60
N LEU A 55 -1.39 5.43 -1.54
CA LEU A 55 -2.36 5.97 -2.49
C LEU A 55 -3.64 6.46 -1.79
N PHE A 56 -4.08 5.77 -0.73
CA PHE A 56 -5.20 6.21 0.10
C PHE A 56 -4.97 7.61 0.67
N VAL A 57 -3.80 7.83 1.30
CA VAL A 57 -3.46 9.14 1.87
C VAL A 57 -3.33 10.19 0.76
N MET A 58 -2.67 9.86 -0.35
CA MET A 58 -2.46 10.78 -1.45
C MET A 58 -3.75 11.24 -2.11
N THR A 59 -4.65 10.31 -2.40
CA THR A 59 -5.95 10.61 -3.00
C THR A 59 -6.87 11.33 -2.01
N LEU A 60 -6.78 11.04 -0.72
CA LEU A 60 -7.51 11.77 0.33
C LEU A 60 -7.04 13.23 0.46
N VAL A 61 -5.72 13.45 0.47
CA VAL A 61 -5.12 14.79 0.48
C VAL A 61 -5.50 15.55 -0.79
N SER A 62 -5.43 14.89 -1.95
CA SER A 62 -5.84 15.46 -3.23
C SER A 62 -7.32 15.86 -3.23
N TYR A 63 -8.20 15.03 -2.68
CA TYR A 63 -9.63 15.37 -2.52
C TYR A 63 -9.83 16.57 -1.60
N LYS A 64 -9.14 16.65 -0.45
CA LYS A 64 -9.24 17.80 0.45
C LYS A 64 -8.85 19.11 -0.22
N LYS A 65 -7.86 19.09 -1.13
CA LYS A 65 -7.38 20.27 -1.86
C LYS A 65 -8.24 20.63 -3.07
N THR A 66 -8.72 19.64 -3.83
CA THR A 66 -9.37 19.85 -5.14
C THR A 66 -10.90 19.73 -5.10
N ARG A 67 -11.45 19.04 -4.10
CA ARG A 67 -12.87 18.65 -3.99
C ARG A 67 -13.41 17.85 -5.18
N ILE A 68 -12.54 17.26 -6.01
CA ILE A 68 -12.93 16.41 -7.13
C ILE A 68 -13.45 15.07 -6.61
N THR A 69 -14.73 14.76 -6.82
CA THR A 69 -15.38 13.54 -6.31
C THR A 69 -14.67 12.24 -6.73
N ARG A 70 -14.06 12.21 -7.93
CA ARG A 70 -13.28 11.05 -8.38
C ARG A 70 -12.12 10.70 -7.43
N MET A 71 -11.49 11.70 -6.82
CA MET A 71 -10.40 11.48 -5.84
C MET A 71 -10.91 10.87 -4.53
N LEU A 72 -12.15 11.19 -4.13
CA LEU A 72 -12.79 10.57 -2.97
C LEU A 72 -13.07 9.08 -3.22
N PHE A 73 -13.60 8.73 -4.41
CA PHE A 73 -13.82 7.33 -4.78
C PHE A 73 -12.51 6.56 -4.88
N SER A 74 -11.46 7.15 -5.46
CA SER A 74 -10.12 6.55 -5.46
C SER A 74 -9.60 6.33 -4.05
N SER A 75 -9.77 7.29 -3.14
CA SER A 75 -9.39 7.14 -1.74
C SER A 75 -10.16 6.00 -1.08
N ALA A 76 -11.48 5.93 -1.23
CA ALA A 76 -12.26 4.82 -0.70
C ALA A 76 -11.77 3.45 -1.23
N ALA A 77 -11.47 3.35 -2.53
CA ALA A 77 -10.95 2.13 -3.14
C ALA A 77 -9.61 1.71 -2.52
N PHE A 78 -8.64 2.63 -2.42
CA PHE A 78 -7.35 2.31 -1.81
C PHE A 78 -7.43 2.04 -0.31
N GLY A 79 -8.34 2.70 0.40
CA GLY A 79 -8.60 2.45 1.81
C GLY A 79 -9.11 1.03 2.03
N VAL A 80 -10.07 0.58 1.21
CA VAL A 80 -10.58 -0.81 1.26
C VAL A 80 -9.48 -1.82 0.91
N LEU A 81 -8.67 -1.55 -0.10
CA LEU A 81 -7.53 -2.41 -0.46
C LEU A 81 -6.51 -2.51 0.68
N ALA A 82 -6.11 -1.38 1.27
CA ALA A 82 -5.19 -1.37 2.40
C ALA A 82 -5.75 -2.13 3.62
N PHE A 83 -7.04 -1.97 3.90
CA PHE A 83 -7.71 -2.71 4.97
C PHE A 83 -7.74 -4.22 4.70
N GLY A 84 -8.02 -4.63 3.45
CA GLY A 84 -7.99 -6.03 3.03
C GLY A 84 -6.62 -6.67 3.23
N GLN A 85 -5.55 -6.02 2.76
CA GLN A 85 -4.18 -6.52 2.91
C GLN A 85 -3.75 -6.59 4.39
N ALA A 86 -4.08 -5.57 5.19
CA ALA A 86 -3.79 -5.58 6.63
C ALA A 86 -4.53 -6.72 7.36
N GLY A 87 -5.81 -6.94 7.04
CA GLY A 87 -6.60 -8.04 7.59
C GLY A 87 -6.05 -9.42 7.20
N TYR A 88 -5.61 -9.58 5.95
CA TYR A 88 -4.98 -10.80 5.46
C TYR A 88 -3.69 -11.10 6.22
N MET A 89 -2.76 -10.13 6.29
CA MET A 89 -1.51 -10.28 7.04
C MET A 89 -1.77 -10.58 8.52
N TYR A 90 -2.78 -9.95 9.13
CA TYR A 90 -3.17 -10.24 10.52
C TYR A 90 -3.65 -11.67 10.74
N GLN A 91 -4.44 -12.23 9.81
CA GLN A 91 -4.86 -13.64 9.90
C GLN A 91 -3.69 -14.60 9.72
N LYS A 92 -2.74 -14.24 8.85
CA LYS A 92 -1.55 -15.04 8.56
C LYS A 92 -0.40 -14.85 9.54
N MET A 93 -0.54 -14.01 10.57
CA MET A 93 0.47 -13.87 11.64
C MET A 93 0.66 -15.14 12.48
N GLY A 94 -0.38 -15.97 12.63
CA GLY A 94 -0.37 -17.17 13.46
C GLY A 94 -0.34 -18.49 12.68
N ASP A 95 -0.56 -18.45 11.37
CA ASP A 95 -0.62 -19.61 10.49
C ASP A 95 0.74 -19.80 9.81
N HIS A 96 1.34 -20.97 10.00
CA HIS A 96 2.70 -21.31 9.55
C HIS A 96 2.69 -22.43 8.51
N SER A 97 1.56 -22.60 7.82
CA SER A 97 1.41 -23.61 6.77
C SER A 97 2.08 -23.15 5.47
N ILE A 98 2.68 -24.09 4.73
CA ILE A 98 3.29 -23.81 3.43
C ILE A 98 2.20 -23.32 2.46
N GLU A 99 2.36 -22.09 1.99
CA GLU A 99 1.41 -21.41 1.09
C GLU A 99 1.46 -21.98 -0.33
N ASN A 100 0.29 -22.19 -0.96
CA ASN A 100 0.21 -22.53 -2.37
C ASN A 100 0.08 -21.24 -3.20
N MET A 101 1.18 -20.82 -3.82
CA MET A 101 1.24 -19.64 -4.68
C MET A 101 0.34 -19.69 -5.93
N SER A 102 -0.18 -20.87 -6.28
CA SER A 102 -1.15 -21.02 -7.39
C SER A 102 -2.60 -20.99 -6.90
N SER A 103 -2.83 -20.70 -5.62
CA SER A 103 -4.18 -20.61 -5.08
C SER A 103 -4.92 -19.40 -5.70
N PRO A 104 -6.25 -19.47 -5.82
CA PRO A 104 -7.04 -18.35 -6.33
C PRO A 104 -6.87 -17.05 -5.52
N GLY A 105 -6.58 -17.14 -4.21
CA GLY A 105 -6.33 -15.98 -3.36
C GLY A 105 -5.04 -15.27 -3.74
N GLU A 106 -3.94 -16.02 -3.80
CA GLU A 106 -2.62 -15.49 -4.16
C GLU A 106 -2.60 -14.83 -5.54
N ILE A 107 -3.24 -15.46 -6.53
CA ILE A 107 -3.34 -14.91 -7.89
C ILE A 107 -4.11 -13.59 -7.88
N LEU A 108 -5.22 -13.52 -7.13
CA LEU A 108 -6.02 -12.31 -6.99
C LEU A 108 -5.21 -11.19 -6.34
N ASP A 109 -4.41 -11.49 -5.32
CA ASP A 109 -3.58 -10.50 -4.65
C ASP A 109 -2.44 -9.98 -5.53
N ILE A 110 -1.78 -10.86 -6.29
CA ILE A 110 -0.80 -10.45 -7.31
C ILE A 110 -1.46 -9.52 -8.34
N CYS A 111 -2.66 -9.85 -8.82
CA CYS A 111 -3.40 -8.99 -9.75
C CYS A 111 -3.75 -7.63 -9.12
N ILE A 112 -4.12 -7.59 -7.84
CA ILE A 112 -4.39 -6.35 -7.11
C ILE A 112 -3.14 -5.49 -7.00
N VAL A 113 -1.98 -6.08 -6.68
CA VAL A 113 -0.70 -5.36 -6.62
C VAL A 113 -0.37 -4.75 -7.98
N ILE A 114 -0.47 -5.53 -9.06
CA ILE A 114 -0.23 -5.05 -10.43
C ILE A 114 -1.20 -3.91 -10.79
N MET A 115 -2.50 -4.08 -10.51
CA MET A 115 -3.50 -3.04 -10.75
C MET A 115 -3.17 -1.75 -9.98
N THR A 116 -2.74 -1.87 -8.74
CA THR A 116 -2.40 -0.73 -7.87
C THR A 116 -1.17 0.00 -8.39
N VAL A 117 -0.16 -0.73 -8.86
CA VAL A 117 1.03 -0.15 -9.53
C VAL A 117 0.64 0.57 -10.82
N LEU A 118 -0.16 -0.06 -11.68
CA LEU A 118 -0.64 0.55 -12.93
C LEU A 118 -1.45 1.83 -12.65
N PHE A 119 -2.28 1.82 -11.60
CA PHE A 119 -3.00 3.01 -11.18
C PHE A 119 -2.06 4.10 -10.66
N ALA A 120 -1.08 3.75 -9.82
CA ALA A 120 -0.09 4.70 -9.31
C ALA A 120 0.66 5.36 -10.47
N ILE A 121 1.08 4.57 -11.46
CA ILE A 121 1.67 5.09 -12.70
C ILE A 121 0.67 6.03 -13.38
N GLY A 122 -0.57 5.62 -13.63
CA GLY A 122 -1.58 6.47 -14.29
C GLY A 122 -1.85 7.81 -13.58
N VAL A 123 -1.75 7.87 -12.25
CA VAL A 123 -1.96 9.09 -11.47
C VAL A 123 -0.72 9.98 -11.39
N PHE A 124 0.47 9.39 -11.27
CA PHE A 124 1.72 10.14 -11.03
C PHE A 124 2.59 10.31 -12.27
N TYR A 125 2.26 9.64 -13.39
CA TYR A 125 3.02 9.77 -14.63
C TYR A 125 2.88 11.19 -15.18
N LYS A 126 4.00 11.90 -15.19
CA LYS A 126 4.11 13.26 -15.70
C LYS A 126 4.11 13.21 -17.23
N ARG A 127 3.26 14.02 -17.87
CA ARG A 127 3.31 14.27 -19.31
C ARG A 127 4.40 15.29 -19.64
#